data_AF-A0A7J4LHK9-F1
#
_entry.id   AF-A0A7J4LHK9-F1
#
_cell.length_a   1.000
_cell.length_b   1.000
_cell.length_c   1.000
_cell.angle_alpha   90.00
_cell.angle_beta   90.00
_cell.angle_gamma   90.00
#
_symmetry.space_group_name_H-M   'P 1'
#
loop_
_entity.id
_entity.type
_entity.pdbx_description
1 polymer ?
#
loop_
_entity_poly.entity_id
_entity_poly.type
_entity_poly.pdbx_seq_one_letter_code
_entity_poly.pdbx_strand_id
1 'polypeptide(L)'
;MFQLSEKDKHYSAALIVLTGIIFFWRGLWDVLGFIPVVENPFVSLFIGLLIMTFSGVIFNEFDPFKARLQQTTELLHQIESHKYDKSKNYAIKYYDEASKKHHTLQHHRIKKIESNFIVYEDKGKEIFIPMHRIHEIHQHDKVIWKK
;
A
#
# COMPACT_ATOMS: atom_id res chain seq x y z
N MET A 1 17.76 11.67 36.47
CA MET A 1 16.69 12.05 35.52
C MET A 1 16.71 11.01 34.41
N PHE A 2 15.78 10.05 34.41
CA PHE A 2 15.80 8.94 33.44
C PHE A 2 15.42 9.46 32.05
N GLN A 3 16.38 9.47 31.12
CA GLN A 3 16.11 9.74 29.71
C GLN A 3 15.55 8.46 29.08
N LEU A 4 14.23 8.41 28.89
CA LEU A 4 13.56 7.34 28.15
C LEU A 4 14.04 7.34 26.70
N SER A 5 14.47 6.16 26.23
CA SER A 5 14.85 5.93 24.85
C SER A 5 13.66 6.24 23.92
N GLU A 6 13.93 6.78 22.73
CA GLU A 6 12.90 7.19 21.76
C GLU A 6 11.97 6.02 21.39
N LYS A 7 12.50 4.78 21.42
CA LYS A 7 11.72 3.55 21.25
C LYS A 7 10.69 3.34 22.37
N ASP A 8 11.03 3.61 23.62
CA ASP A 8 10.14 3.39 24.77
C ASP A 8 8.95 4.37 24.76
N LYS A 9 9.15 5.57 24.23
CA LYS A 9 8.07 6.54 24.02
C LYS A 9 7.04 6.00 23.02
N HIS A 10 7.48 5.41 21.90
CA HIS A 10 6.57 4.79 20.95
C HIS A 10 5.81 3.60 21.55
N TYR A 11 6.47 2.75 22.34
CA TYR A 11 5.80 1.64 23.02
C TYR A 11 4.77 2.12 24.04
N SER A 12 5.11 3.10 24.88
CA SER A 12 4.18 3.66 25.87
C SER A 12 2.98 4.36 25.20
N ALA A 13 3.21 5.13 24.14
CA ALA A 13 2.14 5.74 23.36
C ALA A 13 1.23 4.69 22.69
N ALA A 14 1.81 3.64 22.10
CA ALA A 14 1.03 2.54 21.52
C ALA A 14 0.16 1.83 22.56
N LEU A 15 0.68 1.61 23.78
CA LEU A 15 -0.09 1.04 24.89
C LEU A 15 -1.25 1.94 25.30
N ILE A 16 -1.02 3.25 25.46
CA ILE A 16 -2.07 4.21 25.80
C ILE A 16 -3.16 4.24 24.71
N VAL A 17 -2.76 4.24 23.44
CA VAL A 17 -3.70 4.20 22.30
C VAL A 17 -4.51 2.90 22.32
N LEU A 18 -3.86 1.75 22.53
CA LEU A 18 -4.53 0.45 22.59
C LEU A 18 -5.54 0.40 23.74
N THR A 19 -5.13 0.82 24.93
CA THR A 19 -6.00 0.91 26.10
C THR A 19 -7.17 1.87 25.84
N GLY A 20 -6.91 3.02 25.21
CA GLY A 20 -7.94 3.96 24.81
C GLY A 20 -8.97 3.36 23.85
N ILE A 21 -8.54 2.59 22.85
CA ILE A 21 -9.45 1.91 21.90
C ILE A 21 -10.34 0.90 22.64
N ILE A 22 -9.78 0.12 23.56
CA ILE A 22 -10.56 -0.87 24.35
C ILE A 22 -11.63 -0.18 25.19
N PHE A 23 -11.26 0.89 25.92
CA PHE A 23 -12.21 1.64 26.74
C PHE A 23 -13.26 2.37 25.89
N PHE A 24 -12.86 2.93 24.76
CA PHE A 24 -13.78 3.55 23.81
C PHE A 24 -14.82 2.54 23.32
N TRP A 25 -14.38 1.36 22.89
CA TRP A 25 -15.29 0.32 22.41
C TRP A 25 -16.22 -0.18 23.51
N ARG A 26 -15.70 -0.40 24.73
CA ARG A 26 -16.52 -0.80 25.88
C ARG A 26 -17.56 0.26 26.26
N GLY A 27 -17.16 1.54 26.28
CA GLY A 27 -18.07 2.65 26.55
C GLY A 27 -19.15 2.81 25.47
N LEU A 28 -18.78 2.59 24.20
CA LEU A 28 -19.74 2.62 23.09
C LEU A 28 -20.85 1.58 23.28
N TRP A 29 -20.51 0.35 23.68
CA TRP A 29 -21.51 -0.69 23.94
C TRP A 29 -22.36 -0.42 25.18
N ASP A 30 -21.77 0.13 26.24
CA ASP A 30 -22.52 0.52 27.44
C ASP A 30 -23.59 1.56 27.09
N VAL A 31 -23.22 2.60 26.33
CA VAL A 31 -24.14 3.64 25.87
C VAL A 31 -25.22 3.07 24.95
N LEU A 32 -24.86 2.16 24.03
CA LEU A 32 -25.81 1.50 23.15
C LEU A 32 -26.80 0.63 23.92
N GLY A 33 -26.39 0.01 25.04
CA GLY A 33 -27.24 -0.80 25.90
C GLY A 33 -28.30 -0.01 26.66
N PHE A 34 -28.09 1.29 26.89
CA PHE A 34 -29.08 2.18 27.51
C PHE A 34 -30.17 2.67 26.54
N ILE A 35 -30.00 2.43 25.23
CA ILE A 35 -30.97 2.85 24.23
C ILE A 35 -31.97 1.70 24.02
N PRO A 36 -33.22 1.79 24.51
CA PRO A 36 -34.23 0.71 24.40
C PRO A 36 -34.58 0.37 22.94
N VAL A 37 -34.21 1.23 21.99
CA VAL A 37 -34.40 1.04 20.55
C VAL A 37 -33.49 -0.07 19.99
N VAL A 38 -32.36 -0.38 20.64
CA VAL A 38 -31.38 -1.38 20.17
C VAL A 38 -31.81 -2.82 20.50
N GLU A 39 -32.76 -3.00 21.42
CA GLU A 39 -33.38 -4.32 21.67
C GLU A 39 -34.19 -4.82 20.47
N ASN A 40 -34.61 -3.93 19.57
CA ASN A 40 -35.31 -4.30 18.36
C ASN A 40 -34.32 -5.01 17.38
N PRO A 41 -34.58 -6.27 17.00
CA PRO A 41 -33.69 -7.03 16.12
C PRO A 41 -33.37 -6.30 14.81
N PHE A 42 -34.34 -5.60 14.23
CA PHE A 42 -34.16 -4.87 12.97
C PHE A 42 -33.25 -3.65 13.12
N VAL A 43 -33.31 -2.97 14.26
CA VAL A 43 -32.45 -1.81 14.56
C VAL A 43 -31.01 -2.28 14.77
N SER A 44 -30.80 -3.37 15.51
CA SER A 44 -29.48 -3.95 15.73
C SER A 44 -28.81 -4.36 14.40
N LEU A 45 -29.59 -4.94 13.47
CA LEU A 45 -29.13 -5.33 12.15
C LEU A 45 -28.75 -4.11 11.31
N PHE A 46 -29.56 -3.04 11.35
CA PHE A 46 -29.27 -1.80 10.64
C PHE A 46 -28.00 -1.11 11.16
N ILE A 47 -27.81 -1.06 12.48
CA ILE A 47 -26.59 -0.52 13.10
C ILE A 47 -25.37 -1.36 12.70
N GLY A 48 -25.48 -2.70 12.74
CA GLY A 48 -24.41 -3.59 12.30
C GLY A 48 -24.03 -3.37 10.83
N LEU A 49 -25.02 -3.19 9.95
CA LEU A 49 -24.80 -2.92 8.54
C LEU A 49 -24.15 -1.55 8.32
N LEU A 50 -24.58 -0.51 9.05
CA LEU A 50 -23.94 0.80 9.04
C LEU A 50 -22.47 0.71 9.46
N ILE A 51 -22.17 0.04 10.57
CA ILE A 51 -20.79 -0.15 11.03
C ILE A 51 -19.96 -0.87 9.96
N MET A 52 -20.52 -1.89 9.31
CA MET A 52 -19.85 -2.63 8.24
C MET A 52 -19.57 -1.73 7.03
N THR A 53 -20.54 -0.92 6.60
CA THR A 53 -20.37 0.02 5.47
C THR A 53 -19.33 1.10 5.80
N PHE A 54 -19.43 1.74 6.97
CA PHE A 54 -18.47 2.76 7.38
C PHE A 54 -17.06 2.18 7.58
N SER A 55 -16.94 1.00 8.17
CA SER A 55 -15.66 0.30 8.31
C SER A 55 -15.03 0.04 6.94
N GLY A 56 -15.81 -0.44 5.96
CA GLY A 56 -15.31 -0.65 4.59
C GLY A 56 -14.86 0.64 3.89
N VAL A 57 -15.61 1.73 4.07
CA VAL A 57 -15.27 3.04 3.50
C VAL A 57 -13.98 3.59 4.12
N ILE A 58 -13.88 3.56 5.45
CA ILE A 58 -12.69 4.00 6.20
C ILE A 58 -11.48 3.15 5.79
N PHE A 59 -11.61 1.82 5.71
CA PHE A 59 -10.50 0.96 5.28
C PHE A 59 -9.98 1.29 3.88
N ASN A 60 -10.87 1.62 2.93
CA ASN A 60 -10.47 1.98 1.56
C ASN A 60 -9.77 3.35 1.48
N GLU A 61 -10.08 4.27 2.39
CA GLU A 61 -9.49 5.60 2.44
C GLU A 61 -8.17 5.63 3.20
N PHE A 62 -8.06 4.82 4.25
CA PHE A 62 -6.85 4.71 5.07
C PHE A 62 -5.88 3.61 4.61
N ASP A 63 -6.06 3.00 3.43
CA ASP A 63 -5.14 1.98 2.92
C ASP A 63 -3.75 2.60 2.65
N PRO A 64 -2.73 2.35 3.50
CA PRO A 64 -1.41 2.93 3.34
C PRO A 64 -0.70 2.41 2.07
N PHE A 65 -1.17 1.30 1.50
CA PHE A 65 -0.61 0.72 0.28
C PHE A 65 -1.08 1.46 -0.97
N LYS A 66 -2.28 2.06 -0.94
CA LYS A 66 -2.86 2.78 -2.08
C LYS A 66 -2.05 4.02 -2.45
N ALA A 67 -1.63 4.81 -1.46
CA ALA A 67 -0.77 5.99 -1.67
C ALA A 67 0.61 5.63 -2.25
N ARG A 68 1.20 4.51 -1.79
CA ARG A 68 2.50 4.04 -2.29
C ARG A 68 2.39 3.49 -3.72
N LEU A 69 1.31 2.78 -4.03
CA LEU A 69 1.02 2.30 -5.38
C LEU A 69 0.85 3.47 -6.35
N GLN A 70 0.11 4.52 -5.96
CA GLN A 70 -0.11 5.72 -6.76
C GLN A 70 1.19 6.39 -7.22
N GLN A 71 2.14 6.62 -6.28
CA GLN A 71 3.44 7.20 -6.63
C GLN A 71 4.23 6.33 -7.61
N THR A 72 4.18 5.00 -7.43
CA THR A 72 4.88 4.07 -8.32
C THR A 72 4.23 4.04 -9.71
N THR A 73 2.89 4.07 -9.79
CA THR A 73 2.15 4.12 -11.05
C THR A 73 2.36 5.42 -11.81
N GLU A 74 2.44 6.57 -11.13
CA GLU A 74 2.72 7.86 -11.77
C GLU A 74 4.12 7.89 -12.38
N LEU A 75 5.13 7.41 -11.64
CA LEU A 75 6.49 7.26 -12.15
C LEU A 75 6.55 6.30 -13.35
N LEU A 76 5.79 5.21 -13.30
CA LEU A 76 5.73 4.25 -14.40
C LEU A 76 5.03 4.80 -15.64
N HIS A 77 3.97 5.59 -15.50
CA HIS A 77 3.36 6.31 -16.62
C HIS A 77 4.29 7.41 -17.18
N GLN A 78 5.11 8.05 -16.35
CA GLN A 78 6.19 8.91 -16.85
C GLN A 78 7.22 8.10 -17.65
N ILE A 79 7.61 6.91 -17.20
CA ILE A 79 8.54 6.05 -17.94
C ILE A 79 7.91 5.58 -19.27
N GLU A 80 6.61 5.27 -19.27
CA GLU A 80 5.86 4.89 -20.47
C GLU A 80 5.82 6.03 -21.50
N SER A 81 5.53 7.26 -21.06
CA SER A 81 5.49 8.42 -21.97
C SER A 81 6.87 8.75 -22.57
N HIS A 82 7.95 8.38 -21.89
CA HIS A 82 9.33 8.54 -22.36
C HIS A 82 9.92 7.26 -22.97
N LYS A 83 9.10 6.24 -23.25
CA LYS A 83 9.57 4.94 -23.73
C LYS A 83 10.43 5.02 -25.00
N TYR A 84 10.16 5.99 -25.88
CA TYR A 84 10.90 6.21 -27.12
C TYR A 84 12.09 7.16 -26.98
N ASP A 85 12.22 7.85 -25.84
CA ASP A 85 13.30 8.78 -25.57
C ASP A 85 14.50 8.04 -24.97
N LYS A 86 15.40 7.58 -25.85
CA LYS A 86 16.66 6.92 -25.48
C LYS A 86 17.58 7.82 -24.65
N SER A 87 17.34 9.14 -24.62
CA SER A 87 18.19 10.06 -23.86
C SER A 87 18.02 9.90 -22.35
N LYS A 88 16.90 9.32 -21.87
CA LYS A 88 16.59 9.28 -20.43
C LYS A 88 17.04 8.03 -19.67
N ASN A 89 17.47 6.96 -20.37
CA ASN A 89 18.09 5.75 -19.79
C ASN A 89 17.55 5.33 -18.41
N TYR A 90 16.30 4.86 -18.38
CA TYR A 90 15.69 4.30 -17.18
C TYR A 90 15.99 2.80 -17.02
N ALA A 91 16.38 2.39 -15.81
CA ALA A 91 16.59 0.99 -15.43
C ALA A 91 15.78 0.62 -14.20
N ILE A 92 14.98 -0.45 -14.32
CA ILE A 92 14.08 -0.93 -13.27
C ILE A 92 14.67 -2.20 -12.67
N LYS A 93 14.99 -2.19 -11.38
CA LYS A 93 15.44 -3.39 -10.67
C LYS A 93 14.27 -4.06 -9.97
N TYR A 94 14.07 -5.33 -10.25
CA TYR A 94 13.03 -6.14 -9.64
C TYR A 94 13.59 -7.44 -9.09
N TYR A 95 12.93 -8.00 -8.08
CA TYR A 95 13.26 -9.31 -7.53
C TYR A 95 12.43 -10.37 -8.22
N ASP A 96 13.09 -11.40 -8.75
CA ASP A 96 12.43 -12.57 -9.31
C ASP A 96 12.44 -13.68 -8.26
N GLU A 97 11.25 -14.07 -7.81
CA GLU A 97 11.07 -15.16 -6.84
C GLU A 97 11.49 -16.52 -7.41
N ALA A 98 11.32 -16.75 -8.72
CA ALA A 98 11.67 -18.02 -9.34
C ALA A 98 13.18 -18.24 -9.34
N SER A 99 13.95 -17.20 -9.66
CA SER A 99 15.42 -17.26 -9.68
C SER A 99 16.09 -16.81 -8.38
N LYS A 100 15.34 -16.27 -7.41
CA LYS A 100 15.82 -15.67 -6.15
C LYS A 100 16.91 -14.62 -6.37
N LYS A 101 16.84 -13.87 -7.48
CA LYS A 101 17.86 -12.89 -7.89
C LYS A 101 17.22 -11.56 -8.28
N HIS A 102 17.99 -10.49 -8.12
CA HIS A 102 17.63 -9.19 -8.65
C HIS A 102 17.98 -9.11 -10.13
N HIS A 103 17.01 -8.74 -10.95
CA HIS A 103 17.17 -8.50 -12.37
C HIS A 103 17.02 -7.02 -12.67
N THR A 104 17.72 -6.57 -13.70
CA THR A 104 17.61 -5.18 -14.19
C THR A 104 16.94 -5.19 -15.54
N LEU A 105 15.76 -4.58 -15.62
CA LEU A 105 15.02 -4.37 -16.85
C LEU A 105 15.28 -2.96 -17.37
N GLN A 106 15.80 -2.88 -18.59
CA GLN A 106 15.98 -1.61 -19.28
C GLN A 106 14.64 -1.15 -19.88
N HIS A 107 14.35 0.15 -19.81
CA HIS A 107 13.05 0.69 -20.24
C HIS A 107 12.68 0.38 -21.69
N HIS A 108 13.66 0.31 -22.59
CA HIS A 108 13.42 0.00 -24.01
C HIS A 108 12.90 -1.42 -24.23
N ARG A 109 13.08 -2.33 -23.28
CA ARG A 109 12.55 -3.70 -23.35
C ARG A 109 11.09 -3.78 -22.92
N ILE A 110 10.55 -2.74 -22.28
CA ILE A 110 9.18 -2.72 -21.78
C ILE A 110 8.23 -2.59 -22.98
N LYS A 111 7.38 -3.59 -23.18
CA LYS A 111 6.38 -3.59 -24.24
C LYS A 111 5.17 -2.75 -23.83
N LYS A 112 4.67 -2.93 -22.62
CA LYS A 112 3.49 -2.22 -22.09
C LYS A 112 3.57 -2.14 -20.57
N ILE A 113 2.97 -1.09 -20.00
CA ILE A 113 2.72 -1.00 -18.56
C ILE A 113 1.21 -1.08 -18.36
N GLU A 114 0.77 -2.05 -17.57
CA GLU A 114 -0.62 -2.19 -17.13
C GLU A 114 -0.69 -1.90 -15.63
N SER A 115 -1.87 -1.53 -15.12
CA SER A 115 -2.04 -0.91 -13.79
C SER A 115 -1.32 -1.61 -12.62
N ASN A 116 -1.03 -2.91 -12.72
CA ASN A 116 -0.28 -3.68 -11.71
C ASN A 116 0.94 -4.44 -12.26
N PHE A 117 1.22 -4.38 -13.56
CA PHE A 117 2.23 -5.22 -14.21
C PHE A 117 3.04 -4.48 -15.28
N ILE A 118 4.33 -4.76 -15.32
CA ILE A 118 5.20 -4.41 -16.45
C ILE A 118 5.28 -5.62 -17.37
N VAL A 119 4.94 -5.43 -18.64
CA VAL A 119 5.06 -6.47 -19.67
C VAL A 119 6.30 -6.21 -20.49
N TYR A 120 7.19 -7.19 -20.56
CA TYR A 120 8.34 -7.16 -21.47
C TYR A 120 8.43 -8.49 -22.23
N GLU A 121 9.09 -8.45 -23.38
CA GLU A 121 9.29 -9.63 -24.21
C GLU A 121 10.71 -10.16 -24.06
N ASP A 122 10.84 -11.44 -23.78
CA ASP A 122 12.13 -12.16 -23.76
C ASP A 122 11.99 -13.47 -24.53
N LYS A 123 12.83 -13.66 -25.55
CA LYS A 123 12.86 -14.89 -26.38
C LYS A 123 11.48 -15.26 -26.96
N GLY A 124 10.69 -14.28 -27.39
CA GLY A 124 9.35 -14.48 -27.96
C GLY A 124 8.27 -14.85 -26.95
N LYS A 125 8.55 -14.73 -25.64
CA LYS A 125 7.58 -14.91 -24.57
C LYS A 125 7.33 -13.58 -23.86
N GLU A 126 6.07 -13.30 -23.60
CA GLU A 126 5.69 -12.16 -22.75
C GLU A 126 5.87 -12.54 -21.29
N ILE A 127 6.58 -11.69 -20.56
CA ILE A 127 6.84 -11.83 -19.13
C ILE A 127 6.17 -10.67 -18.41
N PHE A 128 5.40 -11.02 -17.39
CA PHE A 128 4.65 -10.09 -16.55
C PHE A 128 5.39 -9.92 -15.22
N ILE A 129 5.86 -8.71 -14.94
CA ILE A 129 6.49 -8.36 -13.67
C ILE A 129 5.49 -7.57 -12.82
N PRO A 130 5.03 -8.11 -11.69
CA PRO A 130 4.19 -7.37 -10.76
C PRO A 130 4.91 -6.14 -10.19
N MET A 131 4.23 -4.99 -10.11
CA MET A 131 4.82 -3.75 -9.60
C MET A 131 5.33 -3.86 -8.16
N HIS A 132 4.71 -4.68 -7.33
CA HIS A 132 5.13 -4.87 -5.94
C HIS A 132 6.52 -5.54 -5.80
N ARG A 133 7.03 -6.19 -6.87
CA ARG A 133 8.37 -6.80 -6.95
C ARG A 133 9.47 -5.83 -7.40
N ILE A 134 9.11 -4.59 -7.74
CA ILE A 134 10.07 -3.55 -8.09
C ILE A 134 10.66 -2.98 -6.81
N HIS A 135 11.99 -2.92 -6.75
CA HIS A 135 12.73 -2.43 -5.57
C HIS A 135 13.42 -1.10 -5.81
N GLU A 136 13.93 -0.87 -7.02
CA GLU A 136 14.64 0.36 -7.35
C GLU A 136 14.33 0.79 -8.78
N ILE A 137 14.19 2.08 -9.00
CA ILE A 137 14.13 2.69 -10.33
C ILE A 137 15.29 3.67 -10.43
N HIS A 138 16.09 3.52 -11.48
CA HIS A 138 17.27 4.30 -11.77
C HIS A 138 17.03 5.14 -13.02
N GLN A 139 17.52 6.38 -13.02
CA GLN A 139 17.58 7.26 -14.19
C GLN A 139 19.02 7.77 -14.29
N HIS A 140 19.73 7.45 -15.38
CA HIS A 140 21.15 7.82 -15.56
C HIS A 140 22.03 7.48 -14.33
N ASP A 141 21.93 6.25 -13.83
CA ASP A 141 22.61 5.75 -12.63
C ASP A 141 22.25 6.44 -11.30
N LYS A 142 21.31 7.39 -11.30
CA LYS A 142 20.75 7.97 -10.07
C LYS A 142 19.50 7.22 -9.65
N VAL A 143 19.44 6.83 -8.39
CA VAL A 143 18.24 6.22 -7.78
C VAL A 143 17.17 7.31 -7.64
N ILE A 144 16.12 7.23 -8.45
CA ILE A 144 14.96 8.14 -8.37
C ILE A 144 13.88 7.61 -7.43
N TRP A 145 13.84 6.29 -7.25
CA TRP A 145 12.89 5.64 -6.36
C TRP A 145 13.47 4.35 -5.78
N LYS A 146 13.22 4.12 -4.49
CA LYS A 146 13.65 2.93 -3.76
C LYS A 146 12.62 2.56 -2.69
N LYS A 147 12.30 1.27 -2.60
CA LYS A 147 11.40 0.69 -1.59
C LYS A 147 12.13 0.25 -0.34
#